data_AF-A0A1V9Y4S8-F1
#
_entry.id   AF-A0A1V9Y4S8-F1
#
_cell.length_a   1.000
_cell.length_b   1.000
_cell.length_c   1.000
_cell.angle_alpha   90.00
_cell.angle_beta   90.00
_cell.angle_gamma   90.00
#
_symmetry.space_group_name_H-M   'P 1'
#
loop_
_entity.id
_entity.type
_entity.pdbx_description
1 polymer ?
#
loop_
_entity_poly.entity_id
_entity_poly.type
_entity_poly.pdbx_seq_one_letter_code
_entity_poly.pdbx_strand_id
1 'polypeptide(L)'
;MQGRHGPENKRVAVLPAASAPPHIVPQERFHGLNRLVLVADFCVSVYSLVSFVTTSTLVDMLAMRQAVFMDDVANGVYDFAPVSPTDDFILGLMHNATAGQSKSVGYRDAALATPAGGNSNSWCIRVGLTLGAEYHAVYDADGVSRRYLRYVHTRLPPTCTGWTVAPGGSVNDPPIVAVDDARNGYGQSFLYCTDPRYYAPGLGERANRTSFLFRAGYIAAQQHFAGGSFGIETHISNCKAEKIGDSLYYKVSPYQAGDTRDDVNVLFSNKGWVLWLLDYIGQSIVFVILVQEVLRSSVQSITEIPTIPNSLYKATMDLILGRPLRATPTVLAGGYSLLGFSQIWLANPWYSIGNCMYALGTTGETQTLVETFYWQWSIAGRFTDFVQAAMYAMRHSWVSVCAWSLVRIAVTKLRLPLPRRVVHEIRLLEMYCSSRAIVAAFMIASFVATRTRGLWYLTDRVNALDMAAGISKQTFWSSEDMQSLLMSHVVGILVGGLIAYATRVLLDRICPGHRNNSFIVAVEEHRVCSGFDLAQLLTGSRSVRVGDRWVLLLPLADLYLIFSSVNLLSTTSMPSLPCADPNYAVEVATDASGTVFELRATSVVVPGLAELQKSARGYVYCAVV
;
A
#
# COMPACT_ATOMS: atom_id res chain seq x y z
N MET A 1 51.33 -13.73 64.50
CA MET A 1 50.69 -12.78 65.43
C MET A 1 51.15 -11.38 65.06
N GLN A 2 50.19 -10.49 64.73
CA GLN A 2 50.21 -9.01 64.71
C GLN A 2 51.42 -8.32 64.04
N GLY A 3 51.30 -7.48 63.01
CA GLY A 3 50.24 -6.51 62.70
C GLY A 3 50.82 -5.10 62.76
N ARG A 4 51.16 -4.49 61.61
CA ARG A 4 51.31 -3.04 61.46
C ARG A 4 50.76 -2.63 60.09
N HIS A 5 49.52 -2.18 60.11
CA HIS A 5 48.90 -1.41 59.04
C HIS A 5 49.61 -0.05 58.94
N GLY A 6 50.30 0.21 57.83
CA GLY A 6 50.56 1.56 57.36
C GLY A 6 49.29 2.13 56.73
N PRO A 7 49.06 3.45 56.80
CA PRO A 7 47.85 4.06 56.25
C PRO A 7 47.91 3.98 54.72
N GLU A 8 46.90 3.33 54.13
CA GLU A 8 46.58 3.48 52.71
C GLU A 8 46.31 4.96 52.43
N ASN A 9 47.19 5.58 51.66
CA ASN A 9 46.93 6.84 50.98
C ASN A 9 45.74 6.63 50.02
N LYS A 10 44.53 6.86 50.52
CA LYS A 10 43.37 7.18 49.68
C LYS A 10 43.73 8.42 48.88
N ARG A 11 44.14 8.23 47.63
CA ARG A 11 44.07 9.29 46.62
C ARG A 11 42.59 9.66 46.51
N VAL A 12 42.22 10.75 47.19
CA VAL A 12 40.99 11.47 46.93
C VAL A 12 41.06 11.86 45.47
N ALA A 13 40.30 11.18 44.62
CA ALA A 13 40.07 11.63 43.27
C ALA A 13 39.41 13.01 43.38
N VAL A 14 40.18 14.04 43.02
CA VAL A 14 39.66 15.38 42.83
C VAL A 14 38.57 15.25 41.78
N LEU A 15 37.31 15.40 42.22
CA LEU A 15 36.15 15.54 41.35
C LEU A 15 36.49 16.59 40.29
N PRO A 16 36.40 16.30 38.98
CA PRO A 16 36.52 17.34 37.97
C PRO A 16 35.46 18.41 38.28
N ALA A 17 35.91 19.66 38.27
CA ALA A 17 35.11 20.84 38.55
C ALA A 17 33.76 20.77 37.84
N ALA A 18 32.70 21.17 38.55
CA ALA A 18 31.32 21.19 38.10
C ALA A 18 31.23 21.58 36.62
N SER A 19 30.98 20.58 35.77
CA SER A 19 30.64 20.80 34.38
C SER A 19 29.45 21.77 34.35
N ALA A 20 29.53 22.79 33.49
CA ALA A 20 28.47 23.79 33.29
C ALA A 20 27.07 23.14 33.34
N PRO A 21 26.06 23.83 33.90
CA PRO A 21 24.72 23.26 34.06
C PRO A 21 24.24 22.69 32.71
N PRO A 22 23.68 21.47 32.70
CA PRO A 22 23.29 20.80 31.47
C PRO A 22 22.34 21.71 30.68
N HIS A 23 22.76 22.11 29.49
CA HIS A 23 21.92 22.93 28.63
C HIS A 23 20.89 22.01 27.98
N ILE A 24 19.70 21.94 28.58
CA ILE A 24 18.55 21.22 28.01
C ILE A 24 18.07 22.04 26.81
N VAL A 25 17.99 21.43 25.63
CA VAL A 25 17.39 22.08 24.47
C VAL A 25 15.90 22.25 24.75
N PRO A 26 15.32 23.46 24.68
CA PRO A 26 13.90 23.66 24.95
C PRO A 26 13.05 22.83 23.97
N GLN A 27 12.13 22.01 24.49
CA GLN A 27 11.23 21.18 23.67
C GLN A 27 10.37 22.02 22.71
N GLU A 28 10.15 23.30 23.02
CA GLU A 28 9.43 24.26 22.17
C GLU A 28 10.04 24.37 20.77
N ARG A 29 11.37 24.21 20.64
CA ARG A 29 12.06 24.24 19.33
C ARG A 29 11.72 23.05 18.44
N PHE A 30 11.29 21.94 19.02
CA PHE A 30 10.87 20.74 18.29
C PHE A 30 9.36 20.69 18.04
N HIS A 31 8.57 21.62 18.56
CA HIS A 31 7.11 21.49 18.57
C HIS A 31 6.51 21.42 17.16
N GLY A 32 7.02 22.22 16.22
CA GLY A 32 6.61 22.18 14.81
C GLY A 32 6.99 20.87 14.11
N LEU A 33 8.24 20.41 14.29
CA LEU A 33 8.72 19.16 13.71
C LEU A 33 7.99 17.94 14.30
N ASN A 34 7.78 17.93 15.61
CA ASN A 34 7.06 16.86 16.30
C ASN A 34 5.61 16.73 15.81
N ARG A 35 4.89 17.85 15.65
CA ARG A 35 3.54 17.83 15.06
C ARG A 35 3.54 17.30 13.64
N LEU A 36 4.51 17.71 12.82
CA LEU A 36 4.63 17.24 11.44
C LEU A 36 4.91 15.73 11.37
N VAL A 37 5.83 15.24 12.20
CA VAL A 37 6.15 13.81 12.31
C VAL A 37 4.94 13.02 12.79
N LEU A 38 4.21 13.49 13.81
CA LEU A 38 3.01 12.81 14.33
C LEU A 38 1.88 12.73 13.30
N VAL A 39 1.64 13.80 12.54
CA VAL A 39 0.65 13.79 11.46
C VAL A 39 1.07 12.83 10.35
N ALA A 40 2.34 12.88 9.93
CA ALA A 40 2.88 11.95 8.95
C ALA A 40 2.80 10.49 9.44
N ASP A 41 3.02 10.25 10.72
CA ASP A 41 2.95 8.93 11.34
C ASP A 41 1.51 8.40 11.35
N PHE A 42 0.54 9.20 11.81
CA PHE A 42 -0.87 8.84 11.75
C PHE A 42 -1.31 8.55 10.32
N CYS A 43 -0.99 9.46 9.38
CA CYS A 43 -1.33 9.30 7.98
C CYS A 43 -0.72 8.00 7.43
N VAL A 44 0.59 7.83 7.45
CA VAL A 44 1.25 6.65 6.86
C VAL A 44 0.83 5.34 7.55
N SER A 45 0.60 5.34 8.86
CA SER A 45 0.17 4.14 9.60
C SER A 45 -1.22 3.68 9.17
N VAL A 46 -2.20 4.59 9.23
CA VAL A 46 -3.58 4.30 8.83
C VAL A 46 -3.61 3.95 7.33
N TYR A 47 -2.91 4.72 6.50
CA TYR A 47 -2.87 4.47 5.07
C TYR A 47 -2.23 3.13 4.72
N SER A 48 -1.15 2.70 5.39
CA SER A 48 -0.50 1.40 5.12
C SER A 48 -1.46 0.24 5.37
N LEU A 49 -2.19 0.28 6.48
CA LEU A 49 -3.13 -0.77 6.86
C LEU A 49 -4.33 -0.80 5.93
N VAL A 50 -4.93 0.36 5.67
CA VAL A 50 -6.10 0.47 4.78
C VAL A 50 -5.70 0.15 3.34
N SER A 51 -4.54 0.61 2.86
CA SER A 51 -3.97 0.25 1.56
C SER A 51 -3.80 -1.27 1.47
N PHE A 52 -3.20 -1.93 2.46
CA PHE A 52 -3.08 -3.39 2.45
C PHE A 52 -4.46 -4.07 2.33
N VAL A 53 -5.45 -3.69 3.13
CA VAL A 53 -6.80 -4.30 3.11
C VAL A 53 -7.56 -4.07 1.79
N THR A 54 -7.30 -2.96 1.12
CA THR A 54 -8.00 -2.58 -0.13
C THR A 54 -7.29 -3.10 -1.37
N THR A 55 -5.97 -3.16 -1.37
CA THR A 55 -5.20 -3.60 -2.53
C THR A 55 -4.90 -5.10 -2.51
N SER A 56 -5.02 -5.78 -1.36
CA SER A 56 -4.61 -7.18 -1.19
C SER A 56 -5.48 -8.16 -1.97
N THR A 57 -4.84 -8.93 -2.86
CA THR A 57 -5.45 -10.09 -3.54
C THR A 57 -5.84 -11.18 -2.54
N LEU A 58 -5.04 -11.40 -1.50
CA LEU A 58 -5.30 -12.36 -0.43
C LEU A 58 -6.58 -11.99 0.34
N VAL A 59 -6.74 -10.72 0.71
CA VAL A 59 -7.95 -10.24 1.38
C VAL A 59 -9.16 -10.38 0.47
N ASP A 60 -9.04 -10.08 -0.82
CA ASP A 60 -10.15 -10.23 -1.75
C ASP A 60 -10.58 -11.69 -1.93
N MET A 61 -9.64 -12.64 -1.92
CA MET A 61 -9.94 -14.07 -1.88
C MET A 61 -10.65 -14.48 -0.59
N LEU A 62 -10.09 -14.09 0.57
CA LEU A 62 -10.65 -14.44 1.88
C LEU A 62 -12.04 -13.84 2.10
N ALA A 63 -12.25 -12.61 1.64
CA ALA A 63 -13.53 -11.91 1.73
C ALA A 63 -14.47 -12.23 0.56
N MET A 64 -14.06 -13.09 -0.38
CA MET A 64 -14.83 -13.48 -1.57
C MET A 64 -15.39 -12.28 -2.35
N ARG A 65 -14.68 -11.15 -2.33
CA ARG A 65 -15.15 -9.87 -2.92
C ARG A 65 -15.37 -9.95 -4.43
N GLN A 66 -14.75 -10.94 -5.08
CA GLN A 66 -14.85 -11.18 -6.52
C GLN A 66 -15.66 -12.44 -6.85
N ALA A 67 -16.23 -13.15 -5.87
CA ALA A 67 -16.85 -14.45 -6.11
C ALA A 67 -18.05 -14.36 -7.07
N VAL A 68 -18.88 -13.31 -6.93
CA VAL A 68 -20.02 -13.08 -7.83
C VAL A 68 -19.55 -12.82 -9.26
N PHE A 69 -18.53 -11.98 -9.43
CA PHE A 69 -17.95 -11.71 -10.74
C PHE A 69 -17.36 -12.99 -11.37
N MET A 70 -16.57 -13.76 -10.62
CA MET A 70 -15.96 -15.00 -11.13
C MET A 70 -17.03 -16.06 -11.45
N ASP A 71 -18.10 -16.14 -10.67
CA ASP A 71 -19.26 -17.01 -10.97
C ASP A 71 -19.98 -16.55 -12.24
N ASP A 72 -20.13 -15.24 -12.45
CA ASP A 72 -20.72 -14.70 -13.67
C ASP A 72 -19.86 -15.02 -14.91
N VAL A 73 -18.54 -14.93 -14.81
CA VAL A 73 -17.61 -15.37 -15.85
C VAL A 73 -17.74 -16.86 -16.13
N ALA A 74 -17.67 -17.70 -15.08
CA ALA A 74 -17.75 -19.16 -15.21
C ALA A 74 -19.08 -19.65 -15.80
N ASN A 75 -20.16 -18.92 -15.54
CA ASN A 75 -21.49 -19.21 -16.06
C ASN A 75 -21.78 -18.59 -17.44
N GLY A 76 -20.80 -17.95 -18.07
CA GLY A 76 -20.94 -17.36 -19.40
C GLY A 76 -21.87 -16.14 -19.45
N VAL A 77 -22.00 -15.38 -18.36
CA VAL A 77 -22.79 -14.12 -18.34
C VAL A 77 -22.26 -13.11 -19.36
N TYR A 78 -20.95 -13.19 -19.61
CA TYR A 78 -20.18 -12.32 -20.50
C TYR A 78 -19.85 -13.00 -21.83
N ASP A 79 -20.47 -14.14 -22.16
CA ASP A 79 -20.18 -14.86 -23.40
C ASP A 79 -20.92 -14.27 -24.59
N PHE A 80 -20.24 -14.23 -25.74
CA PHE A 80 -20.81 -13.77 -26.99
C PHE A 80 -20.14 -14.42 -28.20
N ALA A 81 -20.83 -14.35 -29.35
CA ALA A 81 -20.28 -14.83 -30.61
C ALA A 81 -19.19 -13.86 -31.11
N PRO A 82 -17.93 -14.31 -31.27
CA PRO A 82 -16.84 -13.44 -31.69
C PRO A 82 -17.03 -12.98 -33.15
N VAL A 83 -16.81 -11.69 -33.41
CA VAL A 83 -16.93 -11.06 -34.74
C VAL A 83 -15.57 -10.58 -35.27
N SER A 84 -14.55 -10.47 -34.41
CA SER A 84 -13.16 -10.13 -34.80
C SER A 84 -12.14 -10.87 -33.95
N PRO A 85 -10.86 -10.95 -34.38
CA PRO A 85 -9.81 -11.61 -33.60
C PRO A 85 -9.60 -11.04 -32.18
N THR A 86 -9.98 -9.77 -31.96
CA THR A 86 -9.91 -9.15 -30.64
C THR A 86 -10.96 -9.75 -29.69
N ASP A 87 -12.09 -10.25 -30.19
CA ASP A 87 -13.08 -10.98 -29.38
C ASP A 87 -12.58 -12.29 -28.87
N ASP A 88 -11.99 -13.08 -29.77
CA ASP A 88 -11.43 -14.37 -29.39
C ASP A 88 -10.39 -14.19 -28.29
N PHE A 89 -9.64 -13.09 -28.35
CA PHE A 89 -8.71 -12.72 -27.29
C PHE A 89 -9.40 -12.31 -25.98
N ILE A 90 -10.45 -11.47 -26.02
CA ILE A 90 -11.19 -11.03 -24.82
C ILE A 90 -11.90 -12.21 -24.15
N LEU A 91 -12.64 -13.01 -24.91
CA LEU A 91 -13.33 -14.21 -24.42
C LEU A 91 -12.32 -15.22 -23.90
N GLY A 92 -11.20 -15.41 -24.60
CA GLY A 92 -10.10 -16.25 -24.13
C GLY A 92 -9.50 -15.78 -22.81
N LEU A 93 -9.40 -14.47 -22.55
CA LEU A 93 -8.98 -13.96 -21.25
C LEU A 93 -10.04 -14.19 -20.16
N MET A 94 -11.31 -13.95 -20.47
CA MET A 94 -12.42 -14.15 -19.52
C MET A 94 -12.54 -15.63 -19.13
N HIS A 95 -12.57 -16.55 -20.09
CA HIS A 95 -12.69 -17.99 -19.84
C HIS A 95 -11.50 -18.58 -19.07
N ASN A 96 -10.31 -17.99 -19.24
CA ASN A 96 -9.10 -18.42 -18.52
C ASN A 96 -8.86 -17.63 -17.23
N ALA A 97 -9.77 -16.75 -16.83
CA ALA A 97 -9.63 -15.94 -15.62
C ALA A 97 -9.64 -16.84 -14.38
N THR A 98 -8.69 -16.60 -13.47
CA THR A 98 -8.60 -17.29 -12.18
C THR A 98 -8.78 -16.31 -11.03
N ALA A 99 -9.12 -16.85 -9.85
CA ALA A 99 -9.28 -16.03 -8.66
C ALA A 99 -8.01 -15.21 -8.37
N GLY A 100 -8.18 -13.92 -8.08
CA GLY A 100 -7.08 -13.00 -7.82
C GLY A 100 -6.48 -12.32 -9.06
N GLN A 101 -7.15 -12.42 -10.21
CA GLN A 101 -6.85 -11.67 -11.43
C GLN A 101 -7.88 -10.58 -11.72
N SER A 102 -8.81 -10.35 -10.79
CA SER A 102 -9.86 -9.33 -10.90
C SER A 102 -9.94 -8.47 -9.66
N LYS A 103 -10.42 -7.23 -9.83
CA LYS A 103 -10.70 -6.28 -8.76
C LYS A 103 -12.01 -5.56 -9.01
N SER A 104 -12.85 -5.48 -7.99
CA SER A 104 -14.02 -4.59 -7.98
C SER A 104 -13.54 -3.17 -7.73
N VAL A 105 -13.98 -2.28 -8.61
CA VAL A 105 -13.83 -0.83 -8.49
C VAL A 105 -15.05 -0.23 -7.77
N GLY A 106 -16.03 -1.06 -7.44
CA GLY A 106 -17.29 -0.70 -6.79
C GLY A 106 -18.33 -0.15 -7.76
N TYR A 107 -19.34 0.51 -7.21
CA TYR A 107 -20.44 1.08 -7.99
C TYR A 107 -20.04 2.39 -8.67
N ARG A 108 -20.20 2.48 -9.99
CA ARG A 108 -20.13 3.74 -10.74
C ARG A 108 -21.53 4.21 -11.11
N ASP A 109 -21.81 5.47 -10.81
CA ASP A 109 -23.06 6.15 -11.19
C ASP A 109 -23.00 6.66 -12.64
N ALA A 110 -24.14 6.88 -13.29
CA ALA A 110 -24.25 7.30 -14.69
C ALA A 110 -23.43 8.54 -15.06
N ALA A 111 -23.31 9.50 -14.15
CA ALA A 111 -22.56 10.74 -14.33
C ALA A 111 -21.03 10.52 -14.37
N LEU A 112 -20.54 9.34 -14.03
CA LEU A 112 -19.11 9.02 -13.87
C LEU A 112 -18.56 8.19 -15.02
N ALA A 113 -19.44 7.55 -15.80
CA ALA A 113 -19.07 6.91 -17.05
C ALA A 113 -18.86 7.93 -18.18
N THR A 114 -19.37 9.17 -18.04
CA THR A 114 -19.30 10.20 -19.09
C THR A 114 -18.89 11.57 -18.53
N PRO A 115 -17.79 12.18 -19.01
CA PRO A 115 -17.36 13.53 -18.63
C PRO A 115 -18.31 14.64 -19.11
N ALA A 116 -19.16 14.34 -20.10
CA ALA A 116 -20.02 15.30 -20.79
C ALA A 116 -21.41 15.47 -20.14
N GLY A 117 -21.66 14.88 -18.96
CA GLY A 117 -22.96 14.98 -18.29
C GLY A 117 -24.08 14.21 -19.00
N GLY A 118 -23.75 13.23 -19.84
CA GLY A 118 -24.72 12.31 -20.42
C GLY A 118 -25.06 11.22 -19.42
N ASN A 119 -26.35 11.04 -19.11
CA ASN A 119 -26.80 9.95 -18.27
C ASN A 119 -26.61 8.62 -19.02
N SER A 120 -25.67 7.80 -18.59
CA SER A 120 -25.70 6.37 -18.92
C SER A 120 -26.89 5.74 -18.22
N ASN A 121 -28.00 5.60 -18.93
CA ASN A 121 -29.11 4.79 -18.45
C ASN A 121 -28.64 3.34 -18.22
N SER A 122 -29.16 2.68 -17.19
CA SER A 122 -28.89 1.26 -16.89
C SER A 122 -28.89 0.36 -18.14
N TRP A 123 -28.01 -0.65 -18.17
CA TRP A 123 -27.89 -1.60 -19.30
C TRP A 123 -29.17 -2.39 -19.57
N CYS A 124 -30.13 -2.36 -18.63
CA CYS A 124 -31.46 -2.92 -18.79
C CYS A 124 -32.25 -2.30 -19.95
N ILE A 125 -31.90 -1.10 -20.42
CA ILE A 125 -32.56 -0.46 -21.56
C ILE A 125 -31.80 -0.65 -22.89
N ARG A 126 -30.86 -1.60 -22.94
CA ARG A 126 -30.01 -1.89 -24.10
C ARG A 126 -29.99 -3.39 -24.45
N VAL A 127 -31.03 -4.13 -24.08
CA VAL A 127 -31.11 -5.57 -24.33
C VAL A 127 -31.11 -5.84 -25.83
N GLY A 128 -30.25 -6.76 -26.28
CA GLY A 128 -30.16 -7.15 -27.69
C GLY A 128 -29.53 -6.10 -28.62
N LEU A 129 -28.94 -5.03 -28.08
CA LEU A 129 -28.19 -4.05 -28.86
C LEU A 129 -26.73 -4.48 -29.04
N THR A 130 -26.25 -4.47 -30.27
CA THR A 130 -24.80 -4.47 -30.52
C THR A 130 -24.28 -3.06 -30.30
N LEU A 131 -23.22 -2.93 -29.49
CA LEU A 131 -22.55 -1.64 -29.35
C LEU A 131 -21.50 -1.55 -30.46
N GLY A 132 -21.43 -0.42 -31.15
CA GLY A 132 -20.33 -0.13 -32.05
C GLY A 132 -19.01 -0.02 -31.29
N ALA A 133 -17.89 -0.09 -32.02
CA ALA A 133 -16.59 0.30 -31.49
C ALA A 133 -16.54 1.83 -31.38
N GLU A 134 -16.96 2.38 -30.24
CA GLU A 134 -16.80 3.82 -30.00
C GLU A 134 -15.44 4.11 -29.36
N TYR A 135 -14.62 4.87 -30.07
CA TYR A 135 -13.31 5.30 -29.63
C TYR A 135 -13.42 6.58 -28.79
N HIS A 136 -14.00 6.56 -27.58
CA HIS A 136 -14.06 7.77 -26.73
C HIS A 136 -13.85 7.57 -25.21
N ALA A 137 -12.66 7.93 -24.73
CA ALA A 137 -12.22 8.28 -23.38
C ALA A 137 -10.80 8.90 -23.45
N VAL A 138 -10.69 10.21 -23.18
CA VAL A 138 -9.42 10.96 -23.19
C VAL A 138 -8.73 10.77 -21.85
N TYR A 139 -7.71 9.92 -21.76
CA TYR A 139 -6.98 9.75 -20.48
C TYR A 139 -5.92 10.83 -20.23
N ASP A 140 -5.52 11.61 -21.24
CA ASP A 140 -4.22 12.27 -21.19
C ASP A 140 -4.15 13.71 -21.73
N ALA A 141 -5.21 14.54 -21.62
CA ALA A 141 -5.21 15.93 -22.12
C ALA A 141 -4.80 16.10 -23.61
N ASP A 142 -4.55 15.00 -24.33
CA ASP A 142 -4.15 14.88 -25.73
C ASP A 142 -5.36 14.69 -26.65
N GLY A 143 -6.55 14.51 -26.08
CA GLY A 143 -7.80 14.33 -26.81
C GLY A 143 -7.94 12.95 -27.48
N VAL A 144 -7.01 12.01 -27.27
CA VAL A 144 -7.01 10.71 -27.98
C VAL A 144 -7.47 9.58 -27.07
N SER A 145 -8.43 8.80 -27.58
CA SER A 145 -9.11 7.73 -26.87
C SER A 145 -8.71 6.34 -27.35
N ARG A 146 -8.64 5.39 -26.40
CA ARG A 146 -8.25 3.99 -26.65
C ARG A 146 -9.11 2.98 -25.88
N ARG A 147 -10.42 3.24 -25.77
CA ARG A 147 -11.41 2.28 -25.22
C ARG A 147 -12.02 1.47 -26.36
N TYR A 148 -12.08 0.15 -26.20
CA TYR A 148 -12.79 -0.73 -27.11
C TYR A 148 -14.08 -1.20 -26.43
N LEU A 149 -15.16 -0.45 -26.68
CA LEU A 149 -16.51 -0.83 -26.31
C LEU A 149 -17.02 -1.84 -27.33
N ARG A 150 -17.60 -2.95 -26.86
CA ARG A 150 -18.03 -3.99 -27.81
C ARG A 150 -19.47 -4.46 -27.67
N TYR A 151 -19.90 -4.88 -26.50
CA TYR A 151 -21.20 -5.55 -26.41
C TYR A 151 -21.89 -5.39 -25.06
N VAL A 152 -23.21 -5.26 -25.11
CA VAL A 152 -24.12 -5.52 -24.00
C VAL A 152 -24.52 -6.99 -24.05
N HIS A 153 -24.28 -7.71 -22.96
CA HIS A 153 -24.67 -9.10 -22.76
C HIS A 153 -25.79 -9.17 -21.75
N THR A 154 -26.73 -10.07 -21.99
CA THR A 154 -27.82 -10.29 -21.05
C THR A 154 -27.92 -11.77 -20.78
N ARG A 155 -27.75 -12.17 -19.51
CA ARG A 155 -28.06 -13.53 -19.08
C ARG A 155 -29.57 -13.68 -18.98
N LEU A 156 -30.23 -13.68 -20.14
CA LEU A 156 -31.66 -13.91 -20.23
C LEU A 156 -31.96 -15.37 -19.88
N PRO A 157 -33.15 -15.67 -19.34
CA PRO A 157 -33.62 -17.04 -19.30
C PRO A 157 -33.53 -17.67 -20.71
N PRO A 158 -33.19 -18.96 -20.85
CA PRO A 158 -32.90 -19.59 -22.15
C PRO A 158 -34.04 -19.48 -23.18
N THR A 159 -35.25 -19.26 -22.71
CA THR A 159 -36.48 -19.16 -23.50
C THR A 159 -36.94 -17.72 -23.73
N CYS A 160 -36.14 -16.74 -23.32
CA CYS A 160 -36.40 -15.32 -23.51
C CYS A 160 -35.48 -14.75 -24.58
N THR A 161 -36.04 -14.01 -25.54
CA THR A 161 -35.32 -13.20 -26.52
C THR A 161 -35.59 -11.74 -26.23
N GLY A 162 -34.56 -10.89 -26.25
CA GLY A 162 -34.71 -9.47 -25.95
C GLY A 162 -34.23 -8.55 -27.08
N TRP A 163 -34.84 -7.37 -27.16
CA TRP A 163 -34.50 -6.33 -28.13
C TRP A 163 -34.81 -4.94 -27.56
N THR A 164 -34.33 -3.90 -28.24
CA THR A 164 -34.54 -2.51 -27.86
C THR A 164 -35.10 -1.72 -29.03
N VAL A 165 -36.07 -0.85 -28.77
CA VAL A 165 -36.67 0.07 -29.76
C VAL A 165 -36.43 1.52 -29.36
N ALA A 166 -36.73 2.46 -30.25
CA ALA A 166 -36.59 3.90 -30.00
C ALA A 166 -37.38 4.37 -28.76
N PRO A 167 -36.97 5.49 -28.12
CA PRO A 167 -37.65 6.00 -26.93
C PRO A 167 -39.15 6.23 -27.18
N GLY A 168 -40.01 5.71 -26.30
CA GLY A 168 -41.47 5.78 -26.43
C GLY A 168 -42.09 4.76 -27.40
N GLY A 169 -41.27 3.94 -28.06
CA GLY A 169 -41.73 2.90 -28.98
C GLY A 169 -42.48 1.74 -28.31
N SER A 170 -43.30 1.06 -29.11
CA SER A 170 -44.08 -0.12 -28.72
C SER A 170 -43.29 -1.42 -28.92
N VAL A 171 -43.83 -2.53 -28.39
CA VAL A 171 -43.23 -3.87 -28.53
C VAL A 171 -43.12 -4.33 -30.00
N ASN A 172 -43.97 -3.79 -30.88
CA ASN A 172 -44.02 -4.16 -32.31
C ASN A 172 -43.14 -3.27 -33.19
N ASP A 173 -42.49 -2.26 -32.61
CA ASP A 173 -41.69 -1.32 -33.39
C ASP A 173 -40.37 -1.97 -33.82
N PRO A 174 -39.76 -1.50 -34.93
CA PRO A 174 -38.51 -2.06 -35.43
C PRO A 174 -37.40 -1.97 -34.37
N PRO A 175 -36.66 -3.07 -34.12
CA PRO A 175 -35.57 -3.05 -33.17
C PRO A 175 -34.41 -2.18 -33.70
N ILE A 176 -33.81 -1.43 -32.79
CA ILE A 176 -32.49 -0.85 -32.99
C ILE A 176 -31.51 -2.03 -32.93
N VAL A 177 -30.60 -2.14 -33.90
CA VAL A 177 -29.67 -3.28 -34.01
C VAL A 177 -28.26 -2.91 -33.57
N ALA A 178 -27.85 -1.67 -33.85
CA ALA A 178 -26.54 -1.14 -33.51
C ALA A 178 -26.61 0.35 -33.18
N VAL A 179 -25.69 0.81 -32.33
CA VAL A 179 -25.57 2.21 -31.91
C VAL A 179 -24.10 2.60 -31.80
N ASP A 180 -23.78 3.83 -32.18
CA ASP A 180 -22.40 4.31 -32.26
C ASP A 180 -21.83 4.79 -30.92
N ASP A 181 -22.66 5.07 -29.89
CA ASP A 181 -22.16 5.73 -28.66
C ASP A 181 -22.28 4.96 -27.32
N ALA A 182 -22.97 3.84 -27.15
CA ALA A 182 -23.14 3.13 -25.85
C ALA A 182 -23.50 3.93 -24.56
N ARG A 183 -23.38 5.26 -24.46
CA ARG A 183 -23.52 6.09 -23.26
C ARG A 183 -24.88 6.76 -23.25
N ASN A 184 -25.44 7.03 -24.42
CA ASN A 184 -26.79 7.57 -24.54
C ASN A 184 -27.88 6.53 -24.26
N GLY A 185 -29.03 6.97 -23.76
CA GLY A 185 -30.22 6.13 -23.68
C GLY A 185 -30.81 5.93 -25.07
N TYR A 186 -30.74 4.71 -25.61
CA TYR A 186 -31.19 4.42 -26.98
C TYR A 186 -32.67 4.07 -27.10
N GLY A 187 -33.34 3.80 -25.97
CA GLY A 187 -34.78 3.69 -25.93
C GLY A 187 -35.30 2.73 -24.87
N GLN A 188 -36.25 1.87 -25.25
CA GLN A 188 -36.97 0.97 -24.35
C GLN A 188 -36.74 -0.49 -24.74
N SER A 189 -36.38 -1.33 -23.78
CA SER A 189 -36.14 -2.75 -24.02
C SER A 189 -37.35 -3.62 -23.70
N PHE A 190 -37.49 -4.70 -24.46
CA PHE A 190 -38.53 -5.69 -24.32
C PHE A 190 -37.95 -7.11 -24.34
N LEU A 191 -38.67 -8.05 -23.73
CA LEU A 191 -38.41 -9.49 -23.82
C LEU A 191 -39.65 -10.22 -24.36
N TYR A 192 -39.41 -11.28 -25.09
CA TYR A 192 -40.39 -12.29 -25.46
C TYR A 192 -39.98 -13.63 -24.84
N CYS A 193 -40.80 -14.19 -23.97
CA CYS A 193 -40.47 -15.40 -23.20
C CYS A 193 -41.47 -16.53 -23.47
N THR A 194 -40.97 -17.71 -23.84
CA THR A 194 -41.78 -18.87 -24.26
C THR A 194 -41.85 -20.01 -23.26
N ASP A 195 -41.23 -19.89 -22.08
CA ASP A 195 -41.35 -20.88 -21.01
C ASP A 195 -42.50 -20.56 -20.03
N PRO A 196 -43.45 -21.51 -19.82
CA PRO A 196 -44.61 -21.34 -18.94
C PRO A 196 -44.26 -20.87 -17.54
N ARG A 197 -43.07 -21.18 -17.02
CA ARG A 197 -42.62 -20.74 -15.69
C ARG A 197 -42.57 -19.22 -15.53
N TYR A 198 -42.54 -18.48 -16.63
CA TYR A 198 -42.46 -17.01 -16.63
C TYR A 198 -43.81 -16.35 -16.95
N TYR A 199 -44.74 -17.03 -17.63
CA TYR A 199 -46.03 -16.44 -18.05
C TYR A 199 -47.28 -17.16 -17.52
N ALA A 200 -47.16 -18.35 -16.93
CA ALA A 200 -48.23 -19.10 -16.29
C ALA A 200 -48.17 -18.94 -14.75
N PRO A 201 -49.29 -19.06 -14.03
CA PRO A 201 -49.29 -19.08 -12.57
C PRO A 201 -48.64 -20.38 -12.07
N GLY A 202 -47.94 -20.32 -10.94
CA GLY A 202 -47.47 -21.52 -10.25
C GLY A 202 -48.64 -22.40 -9.83
N LEU A 203 -48.39 -23.71 -9.64
CA LEU A 203 -49.39 -24.63 -9.10
C LEU A 203 -49.84 -24.14 -7.71
N GLY A 204 -51.09 -23.68 -7.61
CA GLY A 204 -51.69 -23.15 -6.38
C GLY A 204 -51.68 -21.62 -6.24
N GLU A 205 -51.07 -20.88 -7.15
CA GLU A 205 -51.08 -19.41 -7.15
C GLU A 205 -52.21 -18.87 -8.06
N ARG A 206 -53.01 -17.93 -7.54
CA ARG A 206 -54.11 -17.29 -8.31
C ARG A 206 -53.63 -16.20 -9.28
N ALA A 207 -52.37 -15.75 -9.18
CA ALA A 207 -51.85 -14.65 -9.96
C ALA A 207 -50.69 -15.13 -10.85
N ASN A 208 -50.72 -14.73 -12.12
CA ASN A 208 -49.60 -14.87 -13.05
C ASN A 208 -48.34 -14.21 -12.45
N ARG A 209 -47.15 -14.74 -12.71
CA ARG A 209 -45.91 -13.99 -12.47
C ARG A 209 -45.89 -12.75 -13.37
N THR A 210 -46.22 -11.60 -12.78
CA THR A 210 -46.29 -10.31 -13.47
C THR A 210 -44.90 -9.68 -13.67
N SER A 211 -43.88 -10.17 -12.97
CA SER A 211 -42.50 -9.75 -13.20
C SER A 211 -41.48 -10.79 -12.77
N PHE A 212 -40.27 -10.70 -13.33
CA PHE A 212 -39.09 -11.45 -12.88
C PHE A 212 -37.82 -10.61 -13.01
N LEU A 213 -36.76 -11.03 -12.32
CA LEU A 213 -35.47 -10.35 -12.31
C LEU A 213 -34.45 -11.09 -13.17
N PHE A 214 -33.57 -10.34 -13.82
CA PHE A 214 -32.43 -10.87 -14.57
C PHE A 214 -31.28 -9.86 -14.55
N ARG A 215 -30.12 -10.22 -15.10
CA ARG A 215 -28.94 -9.37 -15.13
C ARG A 215 -28.53 -9.05 -16.56
N ALA A 216 -28.22 -7.78 -16.81
CA ALA A 216 -27.66 -7.27 -18.05
C ALA A 216 -26.28 -6.68 -17.73
N GLY A 217 -25.25 -7.10 -18.44
CA GLY A 217 -23.91 -6.56 -18.31
C GLY A 217 -23.35 -6.10 -19.65
N TYR A 218 -22.17 -5.50 -19.64
CA TYR A 218 -21.43 -5.20 -20.85
C TYR A 218 -19.95 -5.37 -20.60
N ILE A 219 -19.19 -5.54 -21.68
CA ILE A 219 -17.74 -5.68 -21.65
C ILE A 219 -17.12 -4.53 -22.41
N ALA A 220 -16.24 -3.80 -21.73
CA ALA A 220 -15.29 -2.91 -22.35
C ALA A 220 -13.90 -3.53 -22.24
N ALA A 221 -13.26 -3.79 -23.37
CA ALA A 221 -11.83 -4.01 -23.38
C ALA A 221 -11.17 -2.64 -23.45
N GLN A 222 -10.48 -2.27 -22.38
CA GLN A 222 -9.79 -1.00 -22.34
C GLN A 222 -8.30 -1.24 -22.44
N GLN A 223 -7.71 -0.73 -23.51
CA GLN A 223 -6.28 -0.55 -23.55
C GLN A 223 -6.00 0.79 -22.88
N HIS A 224 -5.63 0.74 -21.61
CA HIS A 224 -5.34 1.96 -20.85
C HIS A 224 -4.21 2.76 -21.52
N PHE A 225 -3.26 2.08 -22.19
CA PHE A 225 -2.07 2.69 -22.81
C PHE A 225 -1.53 1.96 -24.04
N ALA A 226 -0.76 2.66 -24.88
CA ALA A 226 -0.08 2.07 -26.04
C ALA A 226 0.76 0.85 -25.61
N GLY A 227 0.59 -0.29 -26.27
CA GLY A 227 1.31 -1.52 -25.94
C GLY A 227 1.05 -2.10 -24.53
N GLY A 228 0.18 -1.51 -23.72
CA GLY A 228 -0.24 -2.02 -22.41
C GLY A 228 -1.14 -3.26 -22.49
N SER A 229 -1.32 -3.95 -21.36
CA SER A 229 -2.31 -5.01 -21.24
C SER A 229 -3.72 -4.44 -21.31
N PHE A 230 -4.66 -5.21 -21.89
CA PHE A 230 -6.07 -4.86 -21.78
C PHE A 230 -6.52 -5.07 -20.33
N GLY A 231 -7.09 -4.03 -19.72
CA GLY A 231 -8.02 -4.20 -18.62
C GLY A 231 -9.38 -4.53 -19.23
N ILE A 232 -9.99 -5.65 -18.84
CA ILE A 232 -11.36 -5.94 -19.24
C ILE A 232 -12.25 -5.39 -18.14
N GLU A 233 -12.88 -4.24 -18.41
CA GLU A 233 -13.90 -3.68 -17.54
C GLU A 233 -15.23 -4.36 -17.86
N THR A 234 -15.80 -5.02 -16.86
CA THR A 234 -17.17 -5.53 -16.93
C THR A 234 -18.05 -4.69 -16.05
N HIS A 235 -19.24 -4.40 -16.55
CA HIS A 235 -20.28 -3.73 -15.77
C HIS A 235 -21.53 -4.57 -15.76
N ILE A 236 -22.28 -4.51 -14.67
CA ILE A 236 -23.51 -5.26 -14.51
C ILE A 236 -24.62 -4.40 -13.87
N SER A 237 -25.79 -4.45 -14.49
CA SER A 237 -27.05 -3.85 -14.06
C SER A 237 -28.05 -4.96 -13.69
N ASN A 238 -28.80 -4.74 -12.61
CA ASN A 238 -29.90 -5.62 -12.21
C ASN A 238 -31.22 -5.14 -12.84
N CYS A 239 -31.86 -6.01 -13.60
CA CYS A 239 -33.03 -5.68 -14.41
C CYS A 239 -34.30 -6.36 -13.90
N LYS A 240 -35.43 -5.69 -14.12
CA LYS A 240 -36.77 -6.21 -13.91
C LYS A 240 -37.48 -6.29 -15.26
N ALA A 241 -38.08 -7.43 -15.54
CA ALA A 241 -38.98 -7.63 -16.66
C ALA A 241 -40.42 -7.65 -16.13
N GLU A 242 -41.28 -6.75 -16.62
CA GLU A 242 -42.69 -6.61 -16.23
C GLU A 242 -43.60 -7.01 -17.38
N LYS A 243 -44.54 -7.92 -17.13
CA LYS A 243 -45.43 -8.48 -18.13
C LYS A 243 -46.34 -7.39 -18.71
N ILE A 244 -46.48 -7.35 -20.03
CA ILE A 244 -47.38 -6.43 -20.74
C ILE A 244 -48.74 -7.11 -20.91
N GLY A 245 -49.68 -6.78 -20.04
CA GLY A 245 -51.00 -7.44 -20.00
C GLY A 245 -50.87 -8.97 -19.81
N ASP A 246 -51.71 -9.74 -20.49
CA ASP A 246 -51.65 -11.21 -20.48
C ASP A 246 -50.82 -11.81 -21.64
N SER A 247 -49.88 -11.05 -22.20
CA SER A 247 -49.05 -11.50 -23.33
C SER A 247 -47.79 -12.27 -22.89
N LEU A 248 -47.04 -12.80 -23.86
CA LEU A 248 -45.70 -13.37 -23.66
C LEU A 248 -44.59 -12.30 -23.64
N TYR A 249 -44.98 -11.02 -23.72
CA TYR A 249 -44.07 -9.89 -23.82
C TYR A 249 -43.88 -9.21 -22.47
N TYR A 250 -42.66 -8.77 -22.20
CA TYR A 250 -42.26 -8.07 -20.99
C TYR A 250 -41.56 -6.77 -21.34
N LYS A 251 -41.91 -5.70 -20.62
CA LYS A 251 -41.16 -4.44 -20.61
C LYS A 251 -40.00 -4.58 -19.64
N VAL A 252 -38.80 -4.15 -20.05
CA VAL A 252 -37.62 -4.17 -19.19
C VAL A 252 -37.37 -2.80 -18.58
N SER A 253 -37.05 -2.78 -17.30
CA SER A 253 -36.60 -1.60 -16.56
C SER A 253 -35.50 -1.97 -15.57
N PRO A 254 -34.78 -0.99 -15.01
CA PRO A 254 -33.93 -1.23 -13.84
C PRO A 254 -34.75 -1.82 -12.69
N TYR A 255 -34.12 -2.66 -11.86
CA TYR A 255 -34.80 -3.28 -10.71
C TYR A 255 -35.29 -2.23 -9.69
N GLN A 256 -34.45 -1.24 -9.40
CA GLN A 256 -34.81 -0.07 -8.62
C GLN A 256 -35.07 1.08 -9.59
N ALA A 257 -36.27 1.68 -9.53
CA ALA A 257 -36.65 2.74 -10.45
C ALA A 257 -35.69 3.93 -10.32
N GLY A 258 -35.04 4.30 -11.43
CA GLY A 258 -34.04 5.37 -11.47
C GLY A 258 -32.62 4.95 -11.05
N ASP A 259 -32.37 3.66 -10.79
CA ASP A 259 -31.02 3.17 -10.53
C ASP A 259 -30.17 3.20 -11.81
N THR A 260 -29.12 3.99 -11.73
CA THR A 260 -28.13 4.25 -12.77
C THR A 260 -26.75 3.72 -12.40
N ARG A 261 -26.67 2.92 -11.33
CA ARG A 261 -25.40 2.41 -10.82
C ARG A 261 -25.09 1.05 -11.44
N ASP A 262 -23.83 0.89 -11.81
CA ASP A 262 -23.29 -0.37 -12.26
C ASP A 262 -22.15 -0.80 -11.34
N ASP A 263 -22.11 -2.08 -10.99
CA ASP A 263 -20.91 -2.65 -10.36
C ASP A 263 -19.84 -2.86 -11.43
N VAL A 264 -18.64 -2.36 -11.17
CA VAL A 264 -17.53 -2.37 -12.12
C VAL A 264 -16.44 -3.27 -11.60
N ASN A 265 -16.09 -4.28 -12.40
CA ASN A 265 -14.98 -5.17 -12.13
C ASN A 265 -13.96 -5.04 -13.27
N VAL A 266 -12.68 -4.98 -12.91
CA VAL A 266 -11.58 -5.02 -13.87
C VAL A 266 -10.90 -6.36 -13.77
N LEU A 267 -10.88 -7.09 -14.87
CA LEU A 267 -10.08 -8.29 -15.05
C LEU A 267 -8.74 -7.90 -15.69
N PHE A 268 -7.66 -8.40 -15.10
CA PHE A 268 -6.29 -8.20 -15.54
C PHE A 268 -5.78 -9.42 -16.31
N SER A 269 -4.73 -9.23 -17.11
CA SER A 269 -4.11 -10.32 -17.86
C SER A 269 -3.52 -11.40 -16.94
N ASN A 270 -3.49 -12.64 -17.43
CA ASN A 270 -2.96 -13.80 -16.72
C ASN A 270 -1.57 -13.54 -16.10
N LYS A 271 -1.46 -13.69 -14.77
CA LYS A 271 -0.19 -13.64 -14.04
C LYS A 271 0.63 -14.89 -14.33
N GLY A 272 1.89 -14.72 -14.74
CA GLY A 272 2.85 -15.82 -14.74
C GLY A 272 3.16 -16.33 -13.33
N TRP A 273 3.67 -17.56 -13.21
CA TRP A 273 3.94 -18.20 -11.93
C TRP A 273 4.85 -17.37 -10.99
N VAL A 274 5.82 -16.63 -11.56
CA VAL A 274 6.72 -15.76 -10.78
C VAL A 274 5.95 -14.61 -10.13
N LEU A 275 5.09 -13.93 -10.89
CA LEU A 275 4.30 -12.80 -10.37
C LEU A 275 3.29 -13.30 -9.34
N TRP A 276 2.69 -14.47 -9.57
CA TRP A 276 1.82 -15.13 -8.59
C TRP A 276 2.58 -15.42 -7.29
N LEU A 277 3.79 -16.00 -7.36
CA LEU A 277 4.60 -16.29 -6.19
C LEU A 277 4.95 -15.01 -5.40
N LEU A 278 5.40 -13.97 -6.10
CA LEU A 278 5.73 -12.68 -5.51
C LEU A 278 4.52 -12.03 -4.83
N ASP A 279 3.35 -12.12 -5.46
CA ASP A 279 2.08 -11.61 -4.95
C ASP A 279 1.70 -12.29 -3.62
N TYR A 280 1.46 -13.61 -3.64
CA TYR A 280 0.94 -14.33 -2.46
C TYR A 280 1.96 -14.48 -1.33
N ILE A 281 3.23 -14.77 -1.64
CA ILE A 281 4.25 -14.87 -0.58
C ILE A 281 4.51 -13.50 0.02
N GLY A 282 4.64 -12.46 -0.82
CA GLY A 282 4.83 -11.09 -0.33
C GLY A 282 3.70 -10.67 0.60
N GLN A 283 2.44 -10.89 0.21
CA GLN A 283 1.28 -10.58 1.03
C GLN A 283 1.24 -11.37 2.33
N SER A 284 1.60 -12.66 2.29
CA SER A 284 1.62 -13.52 3.47
C SER A 284 2.64 -13.04 4.50
N ILE A 285 3.85 -12.66 4.08
CA ILE A 285 4.87 -12.09 4.96
C ILE A 285 4.36 -10.82 5.64
N VAL A 286 3.79 -9.91 4.85
CA VAL A 286 3.23 -8.65 5.35
C VAL A 286 2.10 -8.91 6.34
N PHE A 287 1.17 -9.82 6.00
CA PHE A 287 0.05 -10.17 6.85
C PHE A 287 0.49 -10.75 8.20
N VAL A 288 1.43 -11.71 8.21
CA VAL A 288 1.95 -12.30 9.44
C VAL A 288 2.57 -11.26 10.35
N ILE A 289 3.38 -10.35 9.80
CA ILE A 289 4.00 -9.27 10.58
C ILE A 289 2.92 -8.33 11.15
N LEU A 290 1.94 -7.92 10.34
CA LEU A 290 0.86 -7.04 10.82
C LEU A 290 0.02 -7.70 11.92
N VAL A 291 -0.31 -8.99 11.79
CA VAL A 291 -1.06 -9.74 12.81
C VAL A 291 -0.25 -9.84 14.10
N GLN A 292 1.04 -10.16 14.03
CA GLN A 292 1.91 -10.18 15.21
C GLN A 292 1.93 -8.82 15.92
N GLU A 293 2.02 -7.73 15.17
CA GLU A 293 2.03 -6.38 15.75
C GLU A 293 0.69 -5.96 16.34
N VAL A 294 -0.43 -6.31 15.69
CA VAL A 294 -1.78 -6.06 16.24
C VAL A 294 -1.99 -6.85 17.53
N LEU A 295 -1.60 -8.13 17.57
CA LEU A 295 -1.67 -8.95 18.78
C LEU A 295 -0.80 -8.37 19.90
N ARG A 296 0.43 -7.94 19.57
CA ARG A 296 1.32 -7.27 20.53
C ARG A 296 0.69 -5.99 21.09
N SER A 297 0.16 -5.12 20.23
CA SER A 297 -0.45 -3.84 20.64
C SER A 297 -1.76 -4.01 21.43
N SER A 298 -2.54 -5.05 21.16
CA SER A 298 -3.84 -5.28 21.80
C SER A 298 -3.73 -5.97 23.15
N VAL A 299 -2.71 -6.82 23.33
CA VAL A 299 -2.49 -7.58 24.57
C VAL A 299 -1.58 -6.83 25.55
N GLN A 300 -0.63 -6.04 25.05
CA GLN A 300 0.40 -5.41 25.89
C GLN A 300 0.32 -3.89 25.78
N SER A 301 -0.31 -3.25 26.78
CA SER A 301 -0.14 -1.80 26.95
C SER A 301 1.30 -1.47 27.33
N ILE A 302 2.00 -2.34 28.05
CA ILE A 302 3.40 -2.20 28.48
C ILE A 302 4.28 -3.10 27.61
N THR A 303 5.35 -2.58 27.01
CA THR A 303 6.27 -3.41 26.22
C THR A 303 7.09 -4.29 27.15
N GLU A 304 6.91 -5.61 27.05
CA GLU A 304 7.72 -6.58 27.80
C GLU A 304 9.01 -6.89 27.03
N ILE A 305 10.15 -6.62 27.65
CA ILE A 305 11.46 -6.77 27.03
C ILE A 305 12.14 -8.02 27.62
N PRO A 306 12.43 -9.06 26.80
CA PRO A 306 13.27 -10.15 27.25
C PRO A 306 14.71 -9.65 27.44
N THR A 307 15.28 -9.88 28.63
CA THR A 307 16.60 -9.36 29.03
C THR A 307 17.76 -10.36 28.93
N ILE A 308 17.50 -11.53 28.34
CA ILE A 308 18.50 -12.59 28.11
C ILE A 308 18.49 -12.99 26.63
N PRO A 309 19.67 -13.14 25.97
CA PRO A 309 19.81 -13.66 24.59
C PRO A 309 19.04 -14.95 24.38
N ASN A 310 17.83 -14.81 23.83
CA ASN A 310 16.97 -15.92 23.43
C ASN A 310 16.72 -15.80 21.94
N SER A 311 17.45 -16.56 21.12
CA SER A 311 17.12 -16.74 19.70
C SER A 311 16.12 -17.89 19.60
N LEU A 312 14.89 -17.64 19.12
CA LEU A 312 13.89 -18.69 18.88
C LEU A 312 14.46 -19.77 17.95
N TYR A 313 15.15 -19.35 16.88
CA TYR A 313 15.90 -20.25 16.01
C TYR A 313 16.95 -21.06 16.79
N LYS A 314 17.74 -20.43 17.66
CA LYS A 314 18.77 -21.11 18.46
C LYS A 314 18.17 -22.02 19.52
N ALA A 315 17.04 -21.68 20.12
CA ALA A 315 16.30 -22.52 21.06
C ALA A 315 15.68 -23.73 20.33
N THR A 316 15.11 -23.53 19.14
CA THR A 316 14.62 -24.61 18.28
C THR A 316 15.75 -25.48 17.76
N MET A 317 16.88 -24.91 17.37
CA MET A 317 18.08 -25.67 16.97
C MET A 317 18.71 -26.38 18.15
N ASP A 318 18.80 -25.76 19.33
CA ASP A 318 19.32 -26.40 20.54
C ASP A 318 18.39 -27.55 20.97
N LEU A 319 17.08 -27.42 20.81
CA LEU A 319 16.10 -28.51 20.98
C LEU A 319 16.32 -29.65 19.95
N ILE A 320 16.46 -29.32 18.66
CA ILE A 320 16.71 -30.28 17.58
C ILE A 320 18.06 -30.99 17.75
N LEU A 321 19.07 -30.29 18.26
CA LEU A 321 20.43 -30.77 18.47
C LEU A 321 20.66 -31.38 19.86
N GLY A 322 19.62 -31.51 20.70
CA GLY A 322 19.70 -32.12 22.03
C GLY A 322 20.57 -31.37 23.03
N ARG A 323 20.76 -30.06 22.85
CA ARG A 323 21.55 -29.20 23.73
C ARG A 323 20.70 -28.74 24.93
N PRO A 324 21.31 -28.51 26.09
CA PRO A 324 20.57 -28.04 27.27
C PRO A 324 19.88 -26.70 26.99
N LEU A 325 18.58 -26.65 27.26
CA LEU A 325 17.77 -25.43 27.19
C LEU A 325 18.40 -24.37 28.11
N ARG A 326 18.76 -23.22 27.52
CA ARG A 326 19.28 -22.08 28.28
C ARG A 326 18.22 -21.54 29.25
N ALA A 327 18.68 -20.87 30.30
CA ALA A 327 17.82 -20.29 31.34
C ALA A 327 16.66 -19.48 30.73
N THR A 328 15.49 -19.58 31.37
CA THR A 328 14.29 -18.83 30.99
C THR A 328 14.60 -17.33 30.97
N PRO A 329 14.22 -16.60 29.90
CA PRO A 329 14.50 -15.18 29.81
C PRO A 329 13.83 -14.43 30.97
N THR A 330 14.58 -13.56 31.65
CA THR A 330 14.00 -12.59 32.57
C THR A 330 13.26 -11.53 31.75
N VAL A 331 11.97 -11.34 32.04
CA VAL A 331 11.15 -10.33 31.38
C VAL A 331 11.18 -9.06 32.23
N LEU A 332 11.51 -7.93 31.62
CA LEU A 332 11.45 -6.62 32.26
C LEU A 332 10.33 -5.80 31.62
N ALA A 333 9.51 -5.16 32.45
CA ALA A 333 8.53 -4.20 31.96
C ALA A 333 9.26 -2.95 31.44
N GLY A 334 9.37 -2.81 30.12
CA GLY A 334 10.03 -1.69 29.45
C GLY A 334 9.25 -0.37 29.49
N GLY A 335 8.03 -0.41 30.03
CA GLY A 335 7.10 0.72 30.05
C GLY A 335 6.47 0.98 28.67
N TYR A 336 5.92 2.18 28.52
CA TYR A 336 5.37 2.69 27.27
C TYR A 336 6.46 3.16 26.31
N SER A 337 6.17 3.10 25.01
CA SER A 337 7.01 3.58 23.90
C SER A 337 6.53 4.96 23.45
N LEU A 338 7.45 5.86 23.07
CA LEU A 338 7.12 7.14 22.40
C LEU A 338 7.24 7.02 20.87
N LEU A 339 7.93 5.99 20.36
CA LEU A 339 7.93 5.68 18.94
C LEU A 339 6.54 5.21 18.51
N GLY A 340 6.05 5.74 17.39
CA GLY A 340 4.74 5.36 16.89
C GLY A 340 4.67 3.92 16.41
N PHE A 341 3.45 3.37 16.39
CA PHE A 341 3.15 1.98 16.03
C PHE A 341 3.80 1.57 14.69
N SER A 342 3.90 2.49 13.71
CA SER A 342 4.49 2.18 12.41
C SER A 342 6.00 2.02 12.38
N GLN A 343 6.76 2.59 13.33
CA GLN A 343 8.23 2.42 13.38
C GLN A 343 8.61 0.94 13.46
N ILE A 344 7.80 0.14 14.13
CA ILE A 344 8.11 -1.25 14.43
C ILE A 344 8.16 -2.10 13.15
N TRP A 345 7.18 -1.98 12.26
CA TRP A 345 7.21 -2.73 11.01
C TRP A 345 7.93 -1.98 9.89
N LEU A 346 7.95 -0.64 9.88
CA LEU A 346 8.66 0.13 8.85
C LEU A 346 10.16 -0.12 8.87
N ALA A 347 10.70 -0.44 10.04
CA ALA A 347 12.09 -0.76 10.23
C ALA A 347 12.36 -2.29 10.13
N ASN A 348 11.33 -3.11 9.92
CA ASN A 348 11.45 -4.55 9.69
C ASN A 348 11.76 -4.85 8.20
N PRO A 349 12.95 -5.35 7.82
CA PRO A 349 13.27 -5.71 6.45
C PRO A 349 12.40 -6.81 5.88
N TRP A 350 11.87 -7.75 6.67
CA TRP A 350 10.91 -8.73 6.13
C TRP A 350 9.60 -8.07 5.73
N TYR A 351 9.16 -7.05 6.48
CA TYR A 351 8.02 -6.24 6.08
C TYR A 351 8.30 -5.48 4.79
N SER A 352 9.51 -4.90 4.65
CA SER A 352 9.94 -4.22 3.42
C SER A 352 10.07 -5.18 2.24
N ILE A 353 10.68 -6.36 2.42
CA ILE A 353 10.83 -7.41 1.40
C ILE A 353 9.47 -7.94 0.99
N GLY A 354 8.63 -8.32 1.95
CA GLY A 354 7.27 -8.79 1.68
C GLY A 354 6.48 -7.75 0.91
N ASN A 355 6.61 -6.47 1.27
CA ASN A 355 6.00 -5.41 0.50
C ASN A 355 6.64 -5.20 -0.89
N CYS A 356 7.95 -5.29 -1.04
CA CYS A 356 8.56 -5.18 -2.36
C CYS A 356 8.09 -6.33 -3.28
N MET A 357 8.09 -7.56 -2.79
CA MET A 357 7.59 -8.74 -3.50
C MET A 357 6.13 -8.55 -3.91
N TYR A 358 5.26 -8.19 -2.96
CA TYR A 358 3.84 -8.00 -3.26
C TYR A 358 3.64 -6.84 -4.26
N ALA A 359 4.38 -5.73 -4.14
CA ALA A 359 4.29 -4.61 -5.09
C ALA A 359 4.71 -5.02 -6.51
N LEU A 360 5.78 -5.81 -6.65
CA LEU A 360 6.21 -6.36 -7.93
C LEU A 360 5.18 -7.34 -8.50
N GLY A 361 4.61 -8.22 -7.66
CA GLY A 361 3.62 -9.22 -8.05
C GLY A 361 2.30 -8.64 -8.58
N THR A 362 1.89 -7.45 -8.12
CA THR A 362 0.66 -6.77 -8.54
C THR A 362 0.88 -5.54 -9.42
N THR A 363 2.05 -5.42 -10.05
CA THR A 363 2.44 -4.19 -10.75
C THR A 363 1.44 -3.74 -11.80
N GLY A 364 1.06 -4.62 -12.73
CA GLY A 364 0.12 -4.25 -13.78
C GLY A 364 -1.25 -3.84 -13.22
N GLU A 365 -1.77 -4.59 -12.27
CA GLU A 365 -3.08 -4.35 -11.65
C GLU A 365 -3.12 -3.01 -10.92
N THR A 366 -2.10 -2.78 -10.10
CA THR A 366 -2.02 -1.62 -9.21
C THR A 366 -1.79 -0.35 -10.03
N GLN A 367 -0.85 -0.38 -10.98
CA GLN A 367 -0.56 0.77 -11.83
C GLN A 367 -1.78 1.17 -12.67
N THR A 368 -2.47 0.20 -13.26
CA THR A 368 -3.71 0.42 -14.01
C THR A 368 -4.77 1.13 -13.15
N LEU A 369 -4.94 0.69 -11.90
CA LEU A 369 -5.91 1.28 -10.98
C LEU A 369 -5.49 2.70 -10.54
N VAL A 370 -4.21 2.93 -10.22
CA VAL A 370 -3.70 4.27 -9.86
C VAL A 370 -4.03 5.29 -10.93
N GLU A 371 -3.69 4.98 -12.18
CA GLU A 371 -3.89 5.91 -13.29
C GLU A 371 -5.38 6.08 -13.61
N THR A 372 -6.15 5.00 -13.57
CA THR A 372 -7.62 5.07 -13.72
C THR A 372 -8.24 6.03 -12.70
N PHE A 373 -7.90 5.89 -11.42
CA PHE A 373 -8.47 6.74 -10.37
C PHE A 373 -7.98 8.19 -10.41
N TYR A 374 -6.70 8.44 -10.69
CA TYR A 374 -6.21 9.82 -10.87
C TYR A 374 -6.88 10.52 -12.05
N TRP A 375 -7.13 9.78 -13.12
CA TRP A 375 -7.88 10.30 -14.25
C TRP A 375 -9.33 10.62 -13.87
N GLN A 376 -10.03 9.69 -13.20
CA GLN A 376 -11.40 9.93 -12.74
C GLN A 376 -11.49 11.16 -11.85
N TRP A 377 -10.52 11.33 -10.95
CA TRP A 377 -10.39 12.54 -10.16
C TRP A 377 -10.15 13.79 -11.01
N SER A 378 -9.32 13.72 -12.07
CA SER A 378 -9.03 14.87 -12.93
C SER A 378 -10.26 15.40 -13.68
N ILE A 379 -11.21 14.52 -13.98
CA ILE A 379 -12.45 14.86 -14.67
C ILE A 379 -13.57 15.22 -13.71
N ALA A 380 -13.84 14.34 -12.75
CA ALA A 380 -15.01 14.47 -11.87
C ALA A 380 -14.72 15.29 -10.61
N GLY A 381 -13.45 15.58 -10.32
CA GLY A 381 -13.04 16.32 -9.12
C GLY A 381 -13.29 15.57 -7.81
N ARG A 382 -13.69 14.29 -7.84
CA ARG A 382 -14.11 13.55 -6.65
C ARG A 382 -12.93 13.17 -5.77
N PHE A 383 -12.97 13.65 -4.53
CA PHE A 383 -11.92 13.36 -3.55
C PHE A 383 -11.75 11.85 -3.27
N THR A 384 -12.82 11.06 -3.39
CA THR A 384 -12.76 9.59 -3.23
C THR A 384 -11.81 8.93 -4.23
N ASP A 385 -11.81 9.39 -5.47
CA ASP A 385 -10.98 8.83 -6.54
C ASP A 385 -9.52 9.20 -6.30
N PHE A 386 -9.24 10.43 -5.84
CA PHE A 386 -7.90 10.83 -5.44
C PHE A 386 -7.35 9.97 -4.28
N VAL A 387 -8.18 9.71 -3.26
CA VAL A 387 -7.82 8.87 -2.12
C VAL A 387 -7.56 7.43 -2.57
N GLN A 388 -8.41 6.86 -3.41
CA GLN A 388 -8.20 5.52 -3.96
C GLN A 388 -6.91 5.45 -4.78
N ALA A 389 -6.65 6.42 -5.66
CA ALA A 389 -5.41 6.50 -6.42
C ALA A 389 -4.17 6.51 -5.51
N ALA A 390 -4.18 7.35 -4.47
CA ALA A 390 -3.09 7.41 -3.50
C ALA A 390 -2.91 6.10 -2.73
N MET A 391 -4.00 5.41 -2.37
CA MET A 391 -3.97 4.12 -1.68
C MET A 391 -3.36 3.02 -2.53
N TYR A 392 -3.69 2.96 -3.83
CA TYR A 392 -3.05 2.04 -4.76
C TYR A 392 -1.60 2.45 -5.04
N ALA A 393 -1.28 3.74 -5.16
CA ALA A 393 0.08 4.21 -5.41
C ALA A 393 1.03 3.86 -4.25
N MET A 394 0.52 3.89 -3.01
CA MET A 394 1.28 3.49 -1.83
C MET A 394 1.87 2.08 -1.94
N ARG A 395 1.18 1.14 -2.62
CA ARG A 395 1.69 -0.21 -2.89
C ARG A 395 3.07 -0.17 -3.55
N HIS A 396 3.22 0.66 -4.58
CA HIS A 396 4.47 0.79 -5.33
C HIS A 396 5.54 1.56 -4.58
N SER A 397 5.17 2.43 -3.64
CA SER A 397 6.15 3.19 -2.86
C SER A 397 7.19 2.31 -2.14
N TRP A 398 6.84 1.07 -1.81
CA TRP A 398 7.75 0.10 -1.19
C TRP A 398 8.92 -0.32 -2.08
N VAL A 399 8.76 -0.26 -3.41
CA VAL A 399 9.86 -0.47 -4.35
C VAL A 399 10.87 0.68 -4.24
N SER A 400 10.40 1.92 -4.05
CA SER A 400 11.27 3.08 -3.78
C SER A 400 11.98 2.95 -2.42
N VAL A 401 11.30 2.44 -1.40
CA VAL A 401 11.92 2.14 -0.08
C VAL A 401 13.01 1.08 -0.24
N CYS A 402 12.75 0.03 -1.03
CA CYS A 402 13.73 -1.00 -1.36
C CYS A 402 14.93 -0.40 -2.11
N ALA A 403 14.70 0.47 -3.09
CA ALA A 403 15.77 1.15 -3.84
C ALA A 403 16.70 1.95 -2.91
N TRP A 404 16.15 2.75 -1.99
CA TRP A 404 16.94 3.46 -0.97
C TRP A 404 17.71 2.50 -0.04
N SER A 405 17.11 1.37 0.32
CA SER A 405 17.78 0.33 1.10
C SER A 405 18.93 -0.33 0.33
N LEU A 406 18.79 -0.53 -0.99
CA LEU A 406 19.88 -1.02 -1.85
C LEU A 406 20.99 0.02 -2.00
N VAL A 407 20.64 1.30 -2.17
CA VAL A 407 21.63 2.40 -2.16
C VAL A 407 22.42 2.39 -0.86
N ARG A 408 21.75 2.21 0.28
CA ARG A 408 22.42 2.08 1.57
C ARG A 408 23.40 0.91 1.60
N ILE A 409 22.98 -0.29 1.23
CA ILE A 409 23.84 -1.49 1.21
C ILE A 409 25.05 -1.24 0.30
N ALA A 410 24.80 -0.67 -0.88
CA ALA A 410 25.84 -0.38 -1.86
C ALA A 410 26.83 0.66 -1.34
N VAL A 411 26.38 1.67 -0.61
CA VAL A 411 27.23 2.75 -0.14
C VAL A 411 27.94 2.42 1.18
N THR A 412 27.36 1.57 2.03
CA THR A 412 27.89 1.22 3.37
C THR A 412 28.70 -0.07 3.38
N LYS A 413 28.27 -1.10 2.62
CA LYS A 413 28.88 -2.44 2.62
C LYS A 413 29.68 -2.72 1.35
N LEU A 414 29.22 -2.22 0.19
CA LEU A 414 29.95 -2.38 -1.06
C LEU A 414 30.96 -1.23 -1.21
N ARG A 415 32.22 -1.54 -1.52
CA ARG A 415 33.23 -0.51 -1.81
C ARG A 415 33.05 -0.04 -3.25
N LEU A 416 32.07 0.83 -3.50
CA LEU A 416 31.82 1.37 -4.83
C LEU A 416 33.01 2.22 -5.30
N PRO A 417 33.41 2.14 -6.59
CA PRO A 417 34.49 2.95 -7.17
C PRO A 417 34.03 4.39 -7.47
N LEU A 418 33.27 4.99 -6.55
CA LEU A 418 32.78 6.36 -6.66
C LEU A 418 33.71 7.33 -5.91
N PRO A 419 33.79 8.61 -6.34
CA PRO A 419 34.57 9.61 -5.60
C PRO A 419 34.11 9.68 -4.14
N ARG A 420 35.07 9.70 -3.20
CA ARG A 420 34.79 9.67 -1.75
C ARG A 420 33.80 10.76 -1.31
N ARG A 421 33.85 11.94 -1.94
CA ARG A 421 32.92 13.05 -1.66
C ARG A 421 31.48 12.71 -2.05
N VAL A 422 31.26 12.05 -3.18
CA VAL A 422 29.93 11.64 -3.65
C VAL A 422 29.35 10.57 -2.73
N VAL A 423 30.16 9.55 -2.39
CA VAL A 423 29.77 8.50 -1.44
C VAL A 423 29.40 9.11 -0.09
N HIS A 424 30.16 10.10 0.38
CA HIS A 424 29.89 10.79 1.64
C HIS A 424 28.54 11.54 1.61
N GLU A 425 28.26 12.34 0.58
CA GLU A 425 26.99 13.05 0.49
C GLU A 425 25.79 12.10 0.34
N ILE A 426 25.93 10.99 -0.40
CA ILE A 426 24.87 9.99 -0.50
C ILE A 426 24.60 9.34 0.88
N ARG A 427 25.64 8.99 1.65
CA ARG A 427 25.48 8.50 3.04
C ARG A 427 24.74 9.52 3.90
N LEU A 428 25.14 10.78 3.81
CA LEU A 428 24.52 11.85 4.59
C LEU A 428 23.05 12.03 4.22
N LEU A 429 22.69 11.89 2.94
CA LEU A 429 21.31 12.02 2.48
C LEU A 429 20.46 10.81 2.91
N GLU A 430 20.96 9.61 2.68
CA GLU A 430 20.30 8.34 3.00
C GLU A 430 19.97 8.22 4.49
N MET A 431 20.81 8.78 5.36
CA MET A 431 20.55 8.88 6.81
C MET A 431 19.22 9.54 7.18
N TYR A 432 18.71 10.43 6.33
CA TYR A 432 17.44 11.13 6.56
C TYR A 432 16.30 10.64 5.65
N CYS A 433 16.55 9.64 4.80
CA CYS A 433 15.54 9.06 3.92
C CYS A 433 14.68 8.04 4.68
N SER A 434 13.73 8.48 5.51
CA SER A 434 12.82 7.56 6.19
C SER A 434 11.84 6.91 5.21
N SER A 435 11.38 5.69 5.54
CA SER A 435 10.33 5.00 4.77
C SER A 435 9.09 5.88 4.58
N ARG A 436 8.66 6.62 5.61
CA ARG A 436 7.53 7.56 5.52
C ARG A 436 7.76 8.68 4.52
N ALA A 437 8.93 9.30 4.56
CA ALA A 437 9.29 10.36 3.62
C ALA A 437 9.31 9.82 2.18
N ILE A 438 9.81 8.60 1.98
CA ILE A 438 9.83 7.93 0.67
C ILE A 438 8.41 7.59 0.20
N VAL A 439 7.54 7.09 1.08
CA VAL A 439 6.14 6.81 0.75
C VAL A 439 5.40 8.08 0.35
N ALA A 440 5.52 9.14 1.15
CA ALA A 440 4.92 10.44 0.84
C ALA A 440 5.46 11.02 -0.48
N ALA A 441 6.78 10.96 -0.67
CA ALA A 441 7.43 11.38 -1.92
C ALA A 441 6.90 10.62 -3.13
N PHE A 442 6.70 9.30 -2.99
CA PHE A 442 6.18 8.49 -4.07
C PHE A 442 4.72 8.82 -4.40
N MET A 443 3.87 9.05 -3.41
CA MET A 443 2.48 9.47 -3.67
C MET A 443 2.39 10.83 -4.38
N ILE A 444 3.28 11.76 -4.04
CA ILE A 444 3.41 13.05 -4.77
C ILE A 444 3.95 12.80 -6.18
N ALA A 445 4.93 11.90 -6.32
CA ALA A 445 5.53 11.58 -7.60
C ALA A 445 4.56 10.87 -8.55
N SER A 446 3.72 9.95 -8.06
CA SER A 446 2.69 9.29 -8.88
C SER A 446 1.68 10.30 -9.41
N PHE A 447 1.29 11.27 -8.57
CA PHE A 447 0.46 12.39 -8.99
C PHE A 447 1.11 13.24 -10.08
N VAL A 448 2.37 13.65 -9.87
CA VAL A 448 3.12 14.48 -10.83
C VAL A 448 3.35 13.72 -12.14
N ALA A 449 3.78 12.46 -12.08
CA ALA A 449 4.01 11.61 -13.24
C ALA A 449 2.72 11.49 -14.08
N THR A 450 1.60 11.18 -13.43
CA THR A 450 0.29 11.11 -14.11
C THR A 450 -0.08 12.43 -14.80
N ARG A 451 0.19 13.58 -14.17
CA ARG A 451 -0.11 14.91 -14.74
C ARG A 451 0.85 15.39 -15.82
N THR A 452 2.06 14.84 -15.86
CA THR A 452 3.14 15.28 -16.78
C THR A 452 3.35 14.31 -17.93
N ARG A 453 2.67 13.16 -17.88
CA ARG A 453 2.54 12.21 -18.98
C ARG A 453 2.02 12.89 -20.25
N GLY A 454 2.58 12.57 -21.41
CA GLY A 454 2.23 13.19 -22.69
C GLY A 454 2.78 14.60 -22.89
N LEU A 455 3.26 15.25 -21.82
CA LEU A 455 3.95 16.55 -21.87
C LEU A 455 5.46 16.39 -21.74
N TRP A 456 5.92 15.57 -20.78
CA TRP A 456 7.34 15.39 -20.44
C TRP A 456 7.91 14.05 -20.92
N TYR A 457 7.08 13.01 -20.98
CA TYR A 457 7.46 11.66 -21.39
C TYR A 457 6.28 10.98 -22.09
N LEU A 458 6.57 9.93 -22.87
CA LEU A 458 5.59 9.26 -23.74
C LEU A 458 4.88 10.25 -24.68
N THR A 459 5.66 11.01 -25.45
CA THR A 459 5.15 12.00 -26.42
C THR A 459 4.79 11.38 -27.77
N ASP A 460 5.52 10.34 -28.20
CA ASP A 460 5.25 9.57 -29.43
C ASP A 460 4.61 8.23 -29.05
N ARG A 461 3.31 8.05 -29.34
CA ARG A 461 2.52 6.91 -28.84
C ARG A 461 2.00 6.01 -29.95
N VAL A 462 2.08 4.69 -29.75
CA VAL A 462 1.58 3.64 -30.67
C VAL A 462 0.11 3.34 -30.35
N ASN A 463 -0.79 3.29 -31.32
CA ASN A 463 -2.23 3.31 -31.03
C ASN A 463 -2.82 1.92 -30.79
N ALA A 464 -3.92 1.83 -30.04
CA ALA A 464 -4.70 0.60 -29.90
C ALA A 464 -5.24 0.07 -31.25
N LEU A 465 -5.40 0.98 -32.22
CA LEU A 465 -5.73 0.68 -33.61
C LEU A 465 -4.67 -0.20 -34.29
N ASP A 466 -3.41 -0.12 -33.87
CA ASP A 466 -2.33 -0.91 -34.45
C ASP A 466 -2.53 -2.41 -34.15
N MET A 467 -3.04 -2.77 -32.97
CA MET A 467 -3.37 -4.16 -32.64
C MET A 467 -4.63 -4.67 -33.33
N ALA A 468 -5.66 -3.82 -33.49
CA ALA A 468 -6.82 -4.15 -34.31
C ALA A 468 -6.43 -4.35 -35.79
N ALA A 469 -5.33 -3.73 -36.22
CA ALA A 469 -4.67 -3.91 -37.51
C ALA A 469 -3.59 -5.01 -37.52
N GLY A 470 -3.43 -5.80 -36.44
CA GLY A 470 -2.52 -6.96 -36.40
C GLY A 470 -1.08 -6.68 -35.95
N ILE A 471 -0.77 -5.50 -35.41
CA ILE A 471 0.56 -5.15 -34.89
C ILE A 471 0.76 -5.79 -33.50
N SER A 472 1.94 -6.39 -33.28
CA SER A 472 2.23 -7.19 -32.09
C SER A 472 2.29 -6.36 -30.80
N LYS A 473 1.77 -6.93 -29.70
CA LYS A 473 1.98 -6.40 -28.34
C LYS A 473 3.46 -6.22 -28.05
N GLN A 474 3.82 -5.05 -27.52
CA GLN A 474 5.14 -4.85 -26.96
C GLN A 474 5.31 -5.68 -25.67
N THR A 475 6.53 -6.08 -25.34
CA THR A 475 6.81 -6.82 -24.10
C THR A 475 6.44 -5.99 -22.87
N PHE A 476 6.12 -6.62 -21.74
CA PHE A 476 5.72 -5.93 -20.50
C PHE A 476 6.69 -4.82 -20.07
N TRP A 477 8.00 -5.01 -20.26
CA TRP A 477 9.03 -4.02 -19.91
C TRP A 477 9.07 -2.80 -20.83
N SER A 478 8.52 -2.93 -22.04
CA SER A 478 8.36 -1.85 -23.01
C SER A 478 7.00 -1.17 -22.94
N SER A 479 6.08 -1.64 -22.06
CA SER A 479 4.75 -1.03 -21.94
C SER A 479 4.85 0.38 -21.36
N GLU A 480 3.90 1.22 -21.75
CA GLU A 480 3.79 2.56 -21.19
C GLU A 480 3.47 2.54 -19.68
N ASP A 481 2.80 1.51 -19.15
CA ASP A 481 2.58 1.31 -17.71
C ASP A 481 3.92 1.28 -16.96
N MET A 482 4.87 0.50 -17.48
CA MET A 482 6.19 0.36 -16.87
C MET A 482 7.00 1.66 -17.00
N GLN A 483 6.86 2.38 -18.11
CA GLN A 483 7.52 3.68 -18.29
C GLN A 483 6.93 4.75 -17.33
N SER A 484 5.62 4.77 -17.14
CA SER A 484 4.93 5.66 -16.19
C SER A 484 5.28 5.35 -14.74
N LEU A 485 5.32 4.06 -14.40
CA LEU A 485 5.76 3.61 -13.08
C LEU A 485 7.25 3.92 -12.84
N LEU A 486 8.10 3.71 -13.85
CA LEU A 486 9.52 4.09 -13.79
C LEU A 486 9.67 5.59 -13.55
N MET A 487 8.91 6.42 -14.25
CA MET A 487 8.92 7.87 -14.04
C MET A 487 8.46 8.23 -12.61
N SER A 488 7.42 7.56 -12.11
CA SER A 488 6.95 7.72 -10.72
C SER A 488 8.04 7.34 -9.71
N HIS A 489 8.80 6.27 -9.94
CA HIS A 489 9.93 5.89 -9.09
C HIS A 489 11.08 6.88 -9.17
N VAL A 490 11.47 7.32 -10.37
CA VAL A 490 12.56 8.29 -10.56
C VAL A 490 12.23 9.61 -9.88
N VAL A 491 11.05 10.17 -10.14
CA VAL A 491 10.57 11.39 -9.48
C VAL A 491 10.43 11.16 -7.98
N GLY A 492 9.91 10.01 -7.55
CA GLY A 492 9.76 9.66 -6.14
C GLY A 492 11.08 9.58 -5.38
N ILE A 493 12.12 9.02 -5.99
CA ILE A 493 13.47 8.96 -5.41
C ILE A 493 14.07 10.38 -5.32
N LEU A 494 13.90 11.21 -6.35
CA LEU A 494 14.37 12.60 -6.35
C LEU A 494 13.67 13.45 -5.28
N VAL A 495 12.33 13.38 -5.22
CA VAL A 495 11.53 14.08 -4.21
C VAL A 495 11.87 13.56 -2.81
N GLY A 496 12.06 12.25 -2.64
CA GLY A 496 12.50 11.66 -1.38
C GLY A 496 13.86 12.18 -0.93
N GLY A 497 14.82 12.29 -1.86
CA GLY A 497 16.12 12.92 -1.61
C GLY A 497 15.99 14.39 -1.21
N LEU A 498 15.13 15.17 -1.88
CA LEU A 498 14.88 16.57 -1.52
C LEU A 498 14.28 16.70 -0.10
N ILE A 499 13.33 15.84 0.26
CA ILE A 499 12.74 15.80 1.62
C ILE A 499 13.80 15.43 2.65
N ALA A 500 14.67 14.45 2.36
CA ALA A 500 15.76 14.07 3.24
C ALA A 500 16.77 15.21 3.42
N TYR A 501 17.11 15.93 2.35
CA TYR A 501 17.96 17.12 2.41
C TYR A 501 17.34 18.24 3.25
N ALA A 502 16.04 18.51 3.05
CA ALA A 502 15.32 19.51 3.84
C ALA A 502 15.27 19.13 5.34
N THR A 503 14.98 17.86 5.63
CA THR A 503 14.99 17.30 6.99
C THR A 503 16.36 17.44 7.64
N ARG A 504 17.44 17.13 6.90
CA ARG A 504 18.82 17.36 7.30
C ARG A 504 19.07 18.80 7.72
N VAL A 505 18.77 19.76 6.83
CA VAL A 505 19.01 21.18 7.09
C VAL A 505 18.21 21.67 8.31
N LEU A 506 16.98 21.18 8.46
CA LEU A 506 16.14 21.52 9.60
C LEU A 506 16.70 20.96 10.91
N LEU A 507 17.12 19.68 10.94
CA LEU A 507 17.72 19.06 12.12
C LEU A 507 19.08 19.65 12.47
N ASP A 508 19.92 20.00 11.49
CA ASP A 508 21.19 20.69 11.72
C ASP A 508 20.97 22.09 12.36
N ARG A 509 19.84 22.75 12.09
CA ARG A 509 19.45 24.01 12.74
C ARG A 509 18.90 23.82 14.14
N ILE A 510 18.03 22.82 14.36
CA ILE A 510 17.34 22.60 15.64
C ILE A 510 18.27 21.92 16.67
N CYS A 511 19.05 20.92 16.22
CA CYS A 511 19.94 20.10 17.02
C CYS A 511 21.33 19.98 16.36
N PRO A 512 22.17 21.03 16.42
CA PRO A 512 23.46 21.03 15.75
C PRO A 512 24.39 19.95 16.32
N GLY A 513 25.02 19.18 15.44
CA GLY A 513 25.96 18.12 15.83
C GLY A 513 25.32 16.82 16.32
N HIS A 514 24.00 16.64 16.17
CA HIS A 514 23.31 15.39 16.54
C HIS A 514 23.92 14.13 15.91
N ARG A 515 24.55 14.24 14.73
CA ARG A 515 25.25 13.13 14.07
C ARG A 515 26.43 12.56 14.84
N ASN A 516 27.02 13.37 15.73
CA ASN A 516 28.17 12.96 16.53
C ASN A 516 27.77 12.17 17.78
N ASN A 517 26.46 11.99 18.02
CA ASN A 517 25.99 11.14 19.11
C ASN A 517 26.33 9.68 18.79
N SER A 518 26.95 8.98 19.76
CA SER A 518 27.48 7.63 19.60
C SER A 518 26.38 6.63 19.19
N PHE A 519 25.17 6.79 19.74
CA PHE A 519 24.04 5.92 19.46
C PHE A 519 23.53 6.11 18.04
N ILE A 520 23.47 7.35 17.54
CA ILE A 520 23.14 7.63 16.14
C ILE A 520 24.21 7.04 15.21
N VAL A 521 25.50 7.15 15.56
CA VAL A 521 26.59 6.54 14.80
C VAL A 521 26.46 5.01 14.78
N ALA A 522 26.14 4.38 15.91
CA ALA A 522 25.96 2.94 16.00
C ALA A 522 24.75 2.46 15.17
N VAL A 523 23.61 3.16 15.27
CA VAL A 523 22.45 2.89 14.42
C VAL A 523 22.83 3.02 12.94
N GLU A 524 23.58 4.07 12.57
CA GLU A 524 24.03 4.31 11.21
C GLU A 524 25.03 3.26 10.70
N GLU A 525 25.84 2.66 11.56
CA GLU A 525 26.79 1.62 11.17
C GLU A 525 26.09 0.27 10.92
N HIS A 526 25.05 -0.01 11.71
CA HIS A 526 24.48 -1.35 11.80
C HIS A 526 23.12 -1.51 11.14
N ARG A 527 22.31 -0.45 10.99
CA ARG A 527 20.98 -0.58 10.35
C ARG A 527 21.13 -1.13 8.93
N VAL A 528 20.29 -2.10 8.58
CA VAL A 528 20.37 -2.82 7.29
C VAL A 528 19.57 -2.11 6.20
N CYS A 529 18.42 -1.53 6.55
CA CYS A 529 17.53 -0.85 5.62
C CYS A 529 17.46 0.66 5.91
N SER A 530 17.12 1.44 4.89
CA SER A 530 16.94 2.90 5.00
C SER A 530 15.65 3.29 5.75
N GLY A 531 14.87 2.32 6.25
CA GLY A 531 13.55 2.56 6.86
C GLY A 531 13.56 3.33 8.19
N PHE A 532 14.71 3.49 8.83
CA PHE A 532 14.83 4.13 10.15
C PHE A 532 14.64 5.66 10.08
N ASP A 533 13.66 6.18 10.81
CA ASP A 533 13.33 7.61 10.84
C ASP A 533 14.09 8.33 11.96
N LEU A 534 15.27 8.87 11.60
CA LEU A 534 16.12 9.64 12.52
C LEU A 534 15.42 10.91 13.02
N ALA A 535 14.55 11.53 12.21
CA ALA A 535 13.82 12.72 12.64
C ALA A 535 12.84 12.38 13.76
N GLN A 536 12.12 11.25 13.64
CA GLN A 536 11.25 10.78 14.72
C GLN A 536 12.02 10.39 15.98
N LEU A 537 13.18 9.74 15.85
CA LEU A 537 14.03 9.42 17.00
C LEU A 537 14.38 10.70 17.76
N LEU A 538 14.84 11.72 17.04
CA LEU A 538 15.28 12.99 17.65
C LEU A 538 14.11 13.78 18.25
N THR A 539 12.94 13.81 17.60
CA THR A 539 11.75 14.48 18.15
C THR A 539 11.12 13.74 19.33
N GLY A 540 11.18 12.41 19.34
CA GLY A 540 10.66 11.57 20.42
C GLY A 540 11.59 11.52 21.63
N SER A 541 12.90 11.65 21.41
CA SER A 541 13.91 11.75 22.47
C SER A 541 13.94 13.13 23.14
N ARG A 542 14.37 13.20 24.39
CA ARG A 542 14.92 14.46 24.93
C ARG A 542 16.43 14.46 24.75
N SER A 543 16.92 15.37 23.91
CA SER A 543 18.36 15.58 23.75
C SER A 543 18.88 16.52 24.83
N VAL A 544 19.85 16.06 25.63
CA VAL A 544 20.50 16.85 26.68
C VAL A 544 21.99 16.92 26.38
N ARG A 545 22.57 18.12 26.51
CA ARG A 545 24.03 18.27 26.44
C ARG A 545 24.62 18.17 27.85
N VAL A 546 25.50 17.18 28.06
CA VAL A 546 26.23 16.97 29.33
C VAL A 546 27.72 17.15 29.02
N GLY A 547 28.26 18.32 29.38
CA GLY A 547 29.60 18.73 28.94
C GLY A 547 29.71 18.86 27.41
N ASP A 548 30.64 18.12 26.82
CA ASP A 548 30.83 18.07 25.36
C ASP A 548 30.06 16.93 24.67
N ARG A 549 29.28 16.15 25.43
CA ARG A 549 28.55 14.99 24.91
C ARG A 549 27.06 15.28 24.75
N TRP A 550 26.49 14.76 23.67
CA TRP A 550 25.05 14.69 23.48
C TRP A 550 24.52 13.39 24.06
N VAL A 551 23.53 13.50 24.95
CA VAL A 551 22.87 12.38 25.61
C VAL A 551 21.42 12.34 25.17
N LEU A 552 20.96 11.18 24.72
CA LEU A 552 19.56 10.96 24.36
C LEU A 552 18.83 10.34 25.55
N LEU A 553 17.79 11.01 26.03
CA LEU A 553 16.85 10.45 26.99
C LEU A 553 15.68 9.82 26.21
N LEU A 554 15.55 8.51 26.29
CA LEU A 554 14.60 7.71 25.54
C LEU A 554 13.88 6.73 26.47
N PRO A 555 12.61 6.39 26.22
CA PRO A 555 11.99 5.22 26.81
C PRO A 555 12.78 3.94 26.49
N LEU A 556 12.89 3.04 27.47
CA LEU A 556 13.55 1.75 27.32
C LEU A 556 12.87 0.87 26.27
N ALA A 557 11.54 0.98 26.15
CA ALA A 557 10.77 0.34 25.09
C ALA A 557 11.20 0.81 23.69
N ASP A 558 11.52 2.10 23.51
CA ASP A 558 11.97 2.64 22.22
C ASP A 558 13.34 2.08 21.83
N LEU A 559 14.24 1.94 22.81
CA LEU A 559 15.56 1.35 22.62
C LEU A 559 15.45 -0.09 22.08
N TYR A 560 14.55 -0.90 22.64
CA TYR A 560 14.26 -2.25 22.16
C TYR A 560 13.79 -2.26 20.70
N LEU A 561 12.84 -1.38 20.34
CA LEU A 561 12.29 -1.28 18.99
C LEU A 561 13.33 -0.87 17.96
N ILE A 562 14.24 0.02 18.33
CA ILE A 562 15.36 0.42 17.48
C ILE A 562 16.28 -0.79 17.27
N PHE A 563 16.61 -1.56 18.31
CA PHE A 563 17.50 -2.71 18.17
C PHE A 563 16.89 -3.88 17.40
N SER A 564 15.60 -4.18 17.60
CA SER A 564 14.92 -5.24 16.84
C SER A 564 14.85 -4.95 15.35
N SER A 565 14.84 -3.67 14.97
CA SER A 565 14.90 -3.26 13.56
C SER A 565 16.27 -3.41 12.90
N VAL A 566 17.34 -3.48 13.70
CA VAL A 566 18.73 -3.55 13.21
C VAL A 566 19.20 -4.99 13.03
N ASN A 567 18.62 -5.97 13.74
CA ASN A 567 19.17 -7.33 13.79
C ASN A 567 18.07 -8.42 13.77
N LEU A 568 17.76 -8.94 12.58
CA LEU A 568 16.54 -9.74 12.34
C LEU A 568 16.70 -11.25 12.27
N LEU A 569 17.92 -11.77 12.39
CA LEU A 569 18.16 -13.22 12.44
C LEU A 569 18.20 -13.75 13.88
N SER A 570 18.25 -12.86 14.85
CA SER A 570 18.05 -13.15 16.27
C SER A 570 16.76 -12.48 16.73
N THR A 571 15.91 -13.17 17.48
CA THR A 571 15.06 -12.46 18.44
C THR A 571 16.00 -11.66 19.33
N THR A 572 16.08 -10.34 19.09
CA THR A 572 16.90 -9.43 19.86
C THR A 572 16.28 -9.27 21.22
N SER A 573 16.76 -10.01 22.20
CA SER A 573 16.66 -9.58 23.58
C SER A 573 17.69 -8.48 23.81
N MET A 574 17.35 -7.43 24.54
CA MET A 574 18.39 -6.58 25.10
C MET A 574 19.12 -7.37 26.20
N PRO A 575 20.43 -7.18 26.40
CA PRO A 575 21.08 -7.64 27.63
C PRO A 575 20.38 -7.05 28.86
N SER A 576 20.53 -7.70 30.01
CA SER A 576 20.02 -7.15 31.27
C SER A 576 20.59 -5.76 31.51
N LEU A 577 19.71 -4.81 31.83
CA LEU A 577 20.15 -3.48 32.25
C LEU A 577 21.05 -3.63 33.49
N PRO A 578 22.19 -2.92 33.54
CA PRO A 578 23.00 -2.88 34.74
C PRO A 578 22.19 -2.23 35.87
N CYS A 579 22.43 -2.68 37.11
CA CYS A 579 21.85 -2.04 38.30
C CYS A 579 22.55 -0.68 38.50
N ALA A 580 22.11 0.33 37.75
CA ALA A 580 22.61 1.68 37.81
C ALA A 580 21.62 2.56 38.57
N ASP A 581 22.14 3.52 39.33
CA ASP A 581 21.30 4.55 39.95
C ASP A 581 20.53 5.31 38.87
N PRO A 582 19.27 5.74 39.12
CA PRO A 582 18.36 6.32 38.12
C PRO A 582 18.83 7.64 37.50
N ASN A 583 19.97 8.18 37.96
CA ASN A 583 20.56 9.43 37.48
C ASN A 583 21.78 9.19 36.59
N TYR A 584 22.21 7.94 36.40
CA TYR A 584 23.42 7.61 35.65
C TYR A 584 23.07 7.07 34.26
N ALA A 585 23.88 7.44 33.27
CA ALA A 585 23.73 6.90 31.93
C ALA A 585 24.24 5.45 31.84
N VAL A 586 23.70 4.71 30.88
CA VAL A 586 24.12 3.35 30.53
C VAL A 586 24.87 3.41 29.20
N GLU A 587 26.07 2.84 29.16
CA GLU A 587 26.86 2.64 27.95
C GLU A 587 26.41 1.36 27.28
N VAL A 588 26.15 1.45 25.96
CA VAL A 588 25.70 0.34 25.14
C VAL A 588 26.86 -0.09 24.25
N ALA A 589 27.41 -1.28 24.49
CA ALA A 589 28.45 -1.85 23.66
C ALA A 589 27.85 -2.81 22.63
N THR A 590 28.12 -2.52 21.35
CA THR A 590 27.75 -3.36 20.21
C THR A 590 28.95 -4.17 19.73
N ASP A 591 28.70 -5.38 19.21
CA ASP A 591 29.69 -6.10 18.43
C ASP A 591 29.79 -5.55 17.00
N ALA A 592 30.70 -6.09 16.18
CA ALA A 592 30.88 -5.68 14.78
C ALA A 592 29.63 -5.88 13.90
N SER A 593 28.64 -6.67 14.35
CA SER A 593 27.37 -6.88 13.66
C SER A 593 26.25 -5.95 14.14
N GLY A 594 26.49 -5.15 15.18
CA GLY A 594 25.49 -4.26 15.77
C GLY A 594 24.62 -4.93 16.82
N THR A 595 24.96 -6.16 17.19
CA THR A 595 24.30 -6.86 18.29
C THR A 595 24.77 -6.22 19.59
N VAL A 596 23.83 -5.76 20.42
CA VAL A 596 24.15 -5.32 21.78
C VAL A 596 24.62 -6.53 22.57
N PHE A 597 25.90 -6.55 22.92
CA PHE A 597 26.48 -7.64 23.69
C PHE A 597 26.59 -7.28 25.17
N GLU A 598 26.72 -5.99 25.50
CA GLU A 598 26.93 -5.54 26.87
C GLU A 598 26.31 -4.16 27.15
N LEU A 599 25.69 -4.03 28.32
CA LEU A 599 25.19 -2.77 28.86
C LEU A 599 25.97 -2.47 30.14
N ARG A 600 26.68 -1.34 30.21
CA ARG A 600 27.53 -0.96 31.34
C ARG A 600 27.02 0.29 32.03
N ALA A 601 27.02 0.32 33.36
CA ALA A 601 26.76 1.55 34.09
C ALA A 601 27.93 2.53 33.88
N THR A 602 27.63 3.78 33.55
CA THR A 602 28.66 4.82 33.42
C THR A 602 28.75 5.67 34.68
N SER A 603 29.83 6.43 34.82
CA SER A 603 29.96 7.49 35.83
C SER A 603 29.31 8.82 35.40
N VAL A 604 28.65 8.85 34.24
CA VAL A 604 28.05 10.07 33.69
C VAL A 604 26.70 10.31 34.36
N VAL A 605 26.64 11.34 35.21
CA VAL A 605 25.39 11.78 35.84
C VAL A 605 24.60 12.63 34.85
N VAL A 606 23.33 12.29 34.66
CA VAL A 606 22.38 12.99 33.80
C VAL A 606 21.21 13.48 34.68
N PRO A 607 21.33 14.67 35.30
CA PRO A 607 20.34 15.17 36.25
C PRO A 607 18.91 15.23 35.70
N GLY A 608 18.77 15.50 34.40
CA GLY A 608 17.48 15.56 33.72
C GLY A 608 16.75 14.21 33.60
N LEU A 609 17.44 13.07 33.77
CA LEU A 609 16.81 11.74 33.74
C LEU A 609 15.94 11.51 34.99
N ALA A 610 16.44 11.90 36.16
CA ALA A 610 15.73 11.77 37.44
C ALA A 610 14.42 12.56 37.46
N GLU A 611 14.48 13.79 36.95
CA GLU A 611 13.34 14.69 36.86
C GLU A 611 12.32 14.20 35.84
N LEU A 612 12.79 13.73 34.67
CA LEU A 612 11.96 13.12 33.64
C LEU A 612 11.22 11.89 34.19
N GLN A 613 11.93 10.99 34.88
CA GLN A 613 11.38 9.77 35.44
C GLN A 613 10.31 10.03 36.51
N LYS A 614 10.44 11.10 37.31
CA LYS A 614 9.42 11.53 38.28
C LYS A 614 8.14 12.02 37.61
N SER A 615 8.27 12.68 36.45
CA SER A 615 7.14 13.27 35.71
C SER A 615 6.41 12.29 34.80
N ALA A 616 7.05 11.19 34.40
CA ALA A 616 6.54 10.31 33.35
C ALA A 616 5.93 9.00 33.88
N ARG A 617 4.62 9.02 34.13
CA ARG A 617 3.86 7.83 34.55
C ARG A 617 3.82 6.78 33.43
N GLY A 618 4.23 5.55 33.73
CA GLY A 618 4.18 4.39 32.83
C GLY A 618 5.33 4.28 31.82
N TYR A 619 6.25 5.24 31.79
CA TYR A 619 7.46 5.19 30.98
C TYR A 619 8.66 4.85 31.85
N VAL A 620 9.58 4.03 31.34
CA VAL A 620 10.90 3.81 31.95
C VAL A 620 11.91 4.46 31.03
N TYR A 621 12.51 5.58 31.44
CA TYR A 621 13.52 6.27 30.63
C TYR A 621 14.92 5.76 30.92
N CYS A 622 15.75 5.74 29.89
CA CYS A 622 17.18 5.55 29.97
C CYS A 622 17.92 6.74 29.32
N ALA A 623 19.10 7.06 29.85
CA ALA A 623 20.04 7.97 29.21
C ALA A 623 21.09 7.14 28.45
N VAL A 624 21.13 7.32 27.13
CA VAL A 624 22.08 6.66 26.23
C VAL A 624 23.13 7.68 25.79
N VAL A 625 24.40 7.36 26.04
CA VAL A 625 25.56 8.24 25.81
C VAL A 625 26.31 7.86 24.55
#